data_AF-B6AXA3-F1
#
_entry.id   AF-B6AXA3-F1
#
_cell.length_a   1.000
_cell.length_b   1.000
_cell.length_c   1.000
_cell.angle_alpha   90.00
_cell.angle_beta   90.00
_cell.angle_gamma   90.00
#
_symmetry.space_group_name_H-M   'P 1'
#
loop_
_entity.id
_entity.type
_entity.pdbx_description
1 polymer ?
#
loop_
_entity_poly.entity_id
_entity_poly.type
_entity_poly.pdbx_seq_one_letter_code
_entity_poly.pdbx_strand_id
1 'polypeptide(L)' 'MFDKVENVHWETLDCALTGTKAYCEYRRTARHKDGTTEEYLSVDILTFKDGLIVHKDTYYKHRT' A
#
# COMPACT_ATOMS: atom_id res chain seq x y z
N MET A 1 11.79 -6.66 -4.73
CA MET A 1 11.32 -6.41 -3.34
C MET A 1 11.11 -7.73 -2.62
N PHE A 2 10.25 -8.62 -3.14
CA PHE A 2 9.91 -9.90 -2.50
C PHE A 2 11.08 -10.87 -2.26
N ASP A 3 12.16 -10.81 -3.06
CA ASP A 3 13.33 -11.67 -2.80
C ASP A 3 14.11 -11.31 -1.53
N LYS A 4 14.00 -10.06 -1.07
CA LYS A 4 14.76 -9.48 0.05
C LYS A 4 13.98 -9.46 1.37
N VAL A 5 12.65 -9.44 1.29
CA VAL A 5 11.77 -9.45 2.46
C VAL A 5 11.45 -10.88 2.89
N GLU A 6 11.43 -11.11 4.20
CA GLU A 6 10.89 -12.32 4.81
C GLU A 6 9.37 -12.22 4.90
N ASN A 7 8.88 -11.07 5.38
CA ASN A 7 7.47 -10.77 5.41
C ASN A 7 7.20 -9.32 5.02
N VAL A 8 5.97 -9.08 4.60
CA VAL A 8 5.44 -7.73 4.44
C VAL A 8 3.98 -7.75 4.87
N HIS A 9 3.59 -6.74 5.62
CA HIS A 9 2.25 -6.58 6.14
C HIS A 9 1.73 -5.19 5.75
N TRP A 10 0.47 -5.13 5.32
CA TRP A 10 -0.25 -3.89 5.08
C TRP A 10 -1.42 -3.81 6.05
N GLU A 11 -1.46 -2.73 6.81
CA GLU A 11 -2.57 -2.33 7.66
C GLU A 11 -3.34 -1.22 6.93
N THR A 12 -4.63 -1.45 6.65
CA THR A 12 -5.51 -0.39 6.15
C THR A 12 -5.81 0.57 7.29
N LEU A 13 -5.43 1.83 7.13
CA LEU A 13 -5.66 2.88 8.12
C LEU A 13 -6.99 3.60 7.87
N ASP A 14 -7.26 3.92 6.60
CA ASP A 14 -8.51 4.50 6.15
C ASP A 14 -8.77 4.08 4.70
N CYS A 15 -10.04 4.05 4.28
CA CYS A 15 -10.35 4.03 2.87
C CYS A 15 -11.70 4.68 2.57
N ALA A 16 -11.68 5.62 1.63
CA ALA A 16 -12.85 6.32 1.15
C ALA A 16 -13.10 6.01 -0.33
N LEU A 17 -14.38 5.81 -0.67
CA LEU A 17 -14.84 5.68 -2.06
C LEU A 17 -15.53 6.96 -2.51
N THR A 18 -15.25 7.41 -3.73
CA THR A 18 -15.92 8.53 -4.38
C THR A 18 -16.09 8.26 -5.87
N GLY A 19 -17.35 8.09 -6.29
CA GLY A 19 -17.70 7.71 -7.65
C GLY A 19 -16.99 6.42 -8.09
N THR A 20 -16.15 6.52 -9.13
CA THR A 20 -15.37 5.40 -9.66
C THR A 20 -13.97 5.30 -9.07
N LYS A 21 -13.67 6.00 -7.96
CA LYS A 21 -12.34 5.97 -7.33
C LYS A 21 -12.42 5.54 -5.87
N ALA A 22 -11.35 4.90 -5.41
CA ALA A 22 -11.07 4.72 -3.99
C ALA A 22 -9.72 5.33 -3.65
N TYR A 23 -9.63 5.90 -2.46
CA TYR A 23 -8.43 6.44 -1.85
C TYR A 23 -8.24 5.69 -0.55
N CYS A 24 -7.23 4.82 -0.51
CA CYS A 24 -6.98 4.00 0.67
C CYS A 24 -5.60 4.32 1.25
N GLU A 25 -5.57 4.61 2.54
CA GLU A 25 -4.35 4.83 3.31
C GLU A 25 -3.90 3.53 3.96
N TYR A 26 -2.60 3.27 3.89
CA TYR A 26 -2.00 2.07 4.46
C TYR A 26 -0.73 2.40 5.24
N ARG A 27 -0.51 1.64 6.31
CA ARG A 27 0.81 1.44 6.90
C ARG A 27 1.35 0.11 6.39
N ARG A 28 2.52 0.15 5.74
CA ARG A 28 3.24 -1.06 5.30
C ARG A 28 4.47 -1.27 6.15
N THR A 29 4.56 -2.43 6.76
CA THR A 29 5.74 -2.88 7.50
C THR A 29 6.39 -4.03 6.74
N ALA A 30 7.67 -3.92 6.44
CA ALA A 30 8.45 -4.96 5.77
C ALA A 30 9.60 -5.41 6.67
N ARG A 31 9.69 -6.72 6.92
CA ARG A 31 10.84 -7.32 7.61
C ARG A 31 11.74 -8.00 6.60
N HIS A 32 13.01 -7.63 6.59
CA HIS A 32 14.02 -8.15 5.68
C HIS A 32 14.72 -9.38 6.27
N LYS A 33 15.30 -10.21 5.40
CA LYS A 33 16.01 -11.44 5.80
C LYS A 33 17.25 -11.20 6.65
N ASP A 34 17.80 -9.99 6.60
CA ASP A 34 18.91 -9.56 7.46
C ASP A 34 18.45 -9.09 8.86
N GLY A 35 17.14 -9.15 9.14
CA GLY A 35 16.53 -8.75 10.41
C GLY A 35 16.13 -7.28 10.47
N THR A 36 16.47 -6.45 9.48
CA THR A 36 16.04 -5.05 9.45
C THR A 36 14.54 -4.92 9.19
N THR A 37 13.94 -3.83 9.66
CA THR A 37 12.52 -3.53 9.45
C THR A 37 12.37 -2.13 8.89
N GLU A 38 11.49 -1.96 7.91
CA GLU A 38 11.14 -0.66 7.33
C GLU A 38 9.63 -0.43 7.45
N GLU A 39 9.25 0.81 7.75
CA GLU A 39 7.86 1.27 7.73
C GLU A 39 7.64 2.28 6.59
N TYR A 40 6.50 2.15 5.93
CA TYR A 40 6.04 3.09 4.91
C TYR A 40 4.61 3.50 5.24
N LEU A 41 4.33 4.80 5.11
CA LEU A 41 2.96 5.25 4.90
C LEU A 41 2.70 5.35 3.42
N SER A 42 1.56 4.88 2.96
CA SER A 42 1.19 4.95 1.55
C SER A 42 -0.28 5.28 1.36
N VAL A 43 -0.58 5.90 0.23
CA VAL A 43 -1.93 6.10 -0.28
C VAL A 43 -2.02 5.44 -1.65
N ASP A 44 -2.98 4.55 -1.82
CA ASP A 44 -3.36 4.04 -3.14
C ASP A 44 -4.56 4.83 -3.66
N ILE A 45 -4.47 5.27 -4.91
CA ILE A 45 -5.57 5.82 -5.68
C ILE A 45 -5.98 4.76 -6.69
N LEU A 46 -7.14 4.14 -6.46
CA LEU A 46 -7.70 3.09 -7.31
C LEU A 46 -8.78 3.68 -8.19
N THR A 47 -8.79 3.38 -9.48
CA THR A 47 -9.90 3.69 -10.39
C THR A 47 -10.58 2.41 -10.82
N PHE A 48 -11.90 2.39 -10.74
CA PHE A 48 -12.74 1.24 -11.05
C PHE A 48 -13.55 1.46 -12.33
N LYS A 49 -13.73 0.39 -13.09
CA LYS A 49 -14.69 0.30 -14.19
C LYS A 49 -15.26 -1.11 -14.21
N ASP A 50 -16.58 -1.23 -14.28
CA ASP A 50 -17.28 -2.53 -14.30
C ASP A 50 -16.89 -3.46 -13.13
N GLY A 51 -16.67 -2.87 -11.95
CA GLY A 51 -16.27 -3.59 -10.73
C GLY A 51 -14.80 -4.00 -10.66
N LEU A 52 -13.99 -3.68 -11.67
CA LEU A 52 -12.57 -4.02 -11.76
C LEU A 52 -11.69 -2.79 -11.55
N ILE A 53 -10.54 -2.96 -10.89
CA ILE A 53 -9.50 -1.93 -10.82
C ILE A 53 -8.85 -1.82 -12.21
N VAL A 54 -8.99 -0.67 -12.86
CA VAL A 54 -8.40 -0.38 -14.18
C VAL A 54 -7.17 0.51 -14.11
N HIS A 55 -7.04 1.31 -13.04
CA HIS A 55 -5.82 2.07 -12.73
C HIS A 55 -5.52 2.04 -11.24
N LYS A 56 -4.23 2.04 -10.92
CA LYS A 56 -3.72 2.15 -9.56
C LYS A 56 -2.45 3.00 -9.58
N ASP A 57 -2.46 4.06 -8.80
CA ASP A 57 -1.28 4.86 -8.46
C ASP A 57 -1.02 4.73 -6.96
N THR A 58 0.25 4.55 -6.57
CA THR A 58 0.66 4.45 -5.17
C THR A 58 1.64 5.58 -4.86
N TYR A 59 1.30 6.42 -3.89
CA TYR A 59 2.21 7.40 -3.31
C TYR A 59 2.66 6.89 -1.96
N TYR A 60 3.95 6.92 -1.67
CA TYR A 60 4.47 6.44 -0.40
C TYR A 60 5.52 7.37 0.18
N LYS A 61 5.57 7.40 1.51
CA LYS A 61 6.60 8.05 2.31
C LYS A 61 7.28 6.99 3.15
N HIS A 62 8.59 6.85 2.95
CA HIS A 62 9.41 6.02 3.82
C HIS A 62 9.52 6.69 5.19
N ARG A 63 9.27 5.91 6.25
CA ARG A 63 9.53 6.27 7.62
C ARG A 63 10.75 5.48 8.07
N THR A 64 11.93 6.08 7.91
CA THR A 64 13.14 5.64 8.62
C THR A 64 12.99 5.83 10.11
#